data_AF-A0A7V0SCJ4-F1
#
_entry.id   AF-A0A7V0SCJ4-F1
#
_cell.length_a   1.000
_cell.length_b   1.000
_cell.length_c   1.000
_cell.angle_alpha   90.00
_cell.angle_beta   90.00
_cell.angle_gamma   90.00
#
_symmetry.space_group_name_H-M   'P 1'
#
loop_
_entity.id
_entity.type
_entity.pdbx_description
1 polymer ?
#
loop_
_entity_poly.entity_id
_entity_poly.type
_entity_poly.pdbx_seq_one_letter_code
_entity_poly.pdbx_strand_id
1 'polypeptide(L)'
;MQRLNDSAVILDSIRKKYPEKFTSLKKAFSSIKGAGRIFISTACAKPRYLVQEFVEFVRKNPRAFTNADVIHVYSLGVAPFIDENLQNTVRYNCFFIGNSSREAVNKGEADYVPMFFSGVPQLFQRGIVKIDAALVQTSMPDHNGMMSLGIS
;
A
#
# COMPACT_ATOMS: atom_id res chain seq x y z
N MET A 1 -6.85 -11.45 27.44
CA MET A 1 -7.93 -10.43 27.46
C MET A 1 -7.45 -9.07 27.94
N GLN A 2 -6.74 -8.97 29.07
CA GLN A 2 -6.31 -7.69 29.66
C GLN A 2 -5.40 -6.83 28.75
N ARG A 3 -4.37 -7.41 28.11
CA ARG A 3 -3.49 -6.66 27.19
C ARG A 3 -4.19 -6.04 25.96
N LEU A 4 -5.23 -6.70 25.44
CA LEU A 4 -6.02 -6.15 24.33
C LEU A 4 -6.84 -4.94 24.77
N ASN A 5 -7.32 -4.97 26.02
CA ASN A 5 -8.03 -3.87 26.64
C ASN A 5 -7.11 -2.66 26.83
N ASP A 6 -5.87 -2.89 27.28
CA ASP A 6 -4.88 -1.83 27.46
C ASP A 6 -4.50 -1.16 26.13
N SER A 7 -4.25 -1.95 25.07
CA SER A 7 -3.98 -1.41 23.73
C SER A 7 -5.16 -0.62 23.15
N ALA A 8 -6.40 -1.00 23.44
CA ALA A 8 -7.59 -0.25 22.99
C ALA A 8 -7.67 1.12 23.69
N VAL A 9 -7.43 1.17 25.00
CA VAL A 9 -7.38 2.43 25.75
C VAL A 9 -6.28 3.36 25.20
N ILE A 10 -5.11 2.79 24.87
CA ILE A 10 -4.01 3.57 24.29
C ILE A 10 -4.37 4.07 22.90
N LEU A 11 -4.98 3.24 22.05
CA LEU A 11 -5.43 3.68 20.73
C LEU A 11 -6.43 4.84 20.82
N ASP A 12 -7.35 4.79 21.78
CA ASP A 12 -8.29 5.89 22.03
C ASP A 12 -7.59 7.16 22.51
N SER A 13 -6.56 7.03 23.35
CA SER A 13 -5.71 8.15 23.75
C SER A 13 -4.96 8.77 22.56
N ILE A 14 -4.36 7.94 21.69
CA ILE A 14 -3.70 8.39 20.46
C ILE A 14 -4.72 9.09 19.55
N ARG A 15 -5.94 8.56 19.42
CA ARG A 15 -7.02 9.16 18.64
C ARG A 15 -7.44 10.53 19.16
N LYS A 16 -7.54 10.69 20.48
CA LYS A 16 -7.82 12.00 21.09
C LYS A 16 -6.67 12.98 20.90
N LYS A 17 -5.42 12.51 20.95
CA LYS A 17 -4.22 13.35 20.79
C LYS A 17 -3.97 13.79 19.34
N TYR A 18 -4.26 12.92 18.38
CA TYR A 18 -4.02 13.15 16.95
C TYR A 18 -5.26 12.85 16.10
N PRO A 19 -6.38 13.57 16.31
CA PRO A 19 -7.64 13.28 15.62
C PRO A 19 -7.50 13.39 14.10
N GLU A 20 -6.59 14.21 13.59
CA GLU A 20 -6.31 14.39 12.16
C GLU A 20 -5.72 13.15 11.49
N LYS A 21 -5.09 12.25 12.25
CA LYS A 21 -4.52 10.99 11.74
C LYS A 21 -5.56 9.87 11.61
N PHE A 22 -6.74 10.05 12.18
CA PHE A 22 -7.86 9.11 12.07
C PHE A 22 -8.84 9.66 11.06
N THR A 23 -8.92 9.01 9.89
CA THR A 23 -9.68 9.54 8.77
C THR A 23 -10.44 8.46 8.03
N SER A 24 -11.40 8.86 7.20
CA SER A 24 -12.13 7.94 6.33
C SER A 24 -11.26 7.54 5.14
N LEU A 25 -11.47 6.33 4.62
CA LEU A 25 -10.77 5.83 3.43
C LEU A 25 -10.90 6.77 2.24
N LYS A 26 -12.10 7.30 1.99
CA LYS A 26 -12.33 8.30 0.93
C LYS A 26 -11.43 9.53 1.09
N LYS A 27 -11.31 10.08 2.31
CA LYS A 27 -10.47 11.26 2.56
C LYS A 27 -8.99 10.92 2.47
N ALA A 28 -8.56 9.77 2.99
CA ALA A 28 -7.19 9.28 2.87
C ALA A 28 -6.78 9.13 1.40
N PHE A 29 -7.56 8.41 0.59
CA PHE A 29 -7.22 8.17 -0.82
C PHE A 29 -7.30 9.44 -1.67
N SER A 30 -8.26 10.33 -1.41
CA SER A 30 -8.36 11.62 -2.12
C SER A 30 -7.20 12.56 -1.82
N SER A 31 -6.44 12.31 -0.74
CA SER A 31 -5.25 13.12 -0.41
C SER A 31 -4.03 12.75 -1.25
N ILE A 32 -4.04 11.57 -1.89
CA ILE A 32 -3.01 11.12 -2.82
C ILE A 32 -3.25 11.86 -4.14
N LYS A 33 -2.36 12.80 -4.50
CA LYS A 33 -2.55 13.68 -5.66
C LYS A 33 -1.93 13.10 -6.92
N GLY A 34 -2.68 13.10 -8.03
CA GLY A 34 -2.15 12.96 -9.39
C GLY A 34 -1.58 11.57 -9.73
N ALA A 35 -0.43 11.55 -10.42
CA ALA A 35 0.36 10.36 -10.77
C ALA A 35 1.20 9.88 -9.57
N GLY A 36 0.55 9.74 -8.41
CA GLY A 36 1.25 9.40 -7.16
C GLY A 36 1.82 7.98 -7.22
N ARG A 37 3.00 7.81 -6.63
CA ARG A 37 3.65 6.52 -6.47
C ARG A 37 3.33 5.92 -5.12
N ILE A 38 2.58 4.83 -5.14
CA ILE A 38 1.98 4.20 -3.98
C ILE A 38 2.71 2.90 -3.69
N PHE A 39 3.39 2.84 -2.56
CA PHE A 39 3.99 1.61 -2.06
C PHE A 39 2.96 0.79 -1.28
N ILE A 40 2.97 -0.53 -1.46
CA ILE A 40 2.15 -1.45 -0.67
C ILE A 40 3.07 -2.46 0.02
N SER A 41 2.87 -2.65 1.33
CA SER A 41 3.61 -3.64 2.12
C SER A 41 3.62 -5.04 1.48
N THR A 42 4.72 -5.74 1.68
CA THR A 42 5.09 -6.92 0.90
C THR A 42 4.57 -8.22 1.49
N ALA A 43 4.45 -9.25 0.64
CA ALA A 43 4.14 -10.61 1.04
C ALA A 43 2.91 -10.71 1.95
N CYS A 44 3.06 -11.32 3.14
CA CYS A 44 2.01 -11.53 4.11
C CYS A 44 1.60 -10.24 4.86
N ALA A 45 2.40 -9.17 4.77
CA ALA A 45 2.10 -7.89 5.41
C ALA A 45 1.24 -6.95 4.54
N LYS A 46 0.87 -7.37 3.33
CA LYS A 46 -0.05 -6.63 2.45
C LYS A 46 -1.38 -6.33 3.20
N PRO A 47 -1.76 -5.06 3.42
CA PRO A 47 -3.00 -4.70 4.12
C PRO A 47 -4.22 -4.97 3.24
N ARG A 48 -4.74 -6.21 3.27
CA ARG A 48 -5.76 -6.70 2.30
C ARG A 48 -7.00 -5.81 2.23
N TYR A 49 -7.54 -5.41 3.38
CA TYR A 49 -8.72 -4.53 3.44
C TYR A 49 -8.45 -3.16 2.81
N LEU A 50 -7.32 -2.53 3.17
CA LEU A 50 -6.95 -1.21 2.65
C LEU A 50 -6.70 -1.25 1.13
N VAL A 51 -6.07 -2.31 0.64
CA VAL A 51 -5.83 -2.54 -0.80
C VAL A 51 -7.14 -2.72 -1.55
N GLN A 52 -8.07 -3.53 -1.03
CA GLN A 52 -9.39 -3.74 -1.66
C GLN A 52 -10.17 -2.43 -1.74
N GLU A 53 -10.24 -1.68 -0.66
CA GLU A 53 -10.94 -0.40 -0.61
C GLU A 53 -10.29 0.66 -1.51
N PHE A 54 -8.96 0.63 -1.65
CA PHE A 54 -8.26 1.50 -2.59
C PHE A 54 -8.65 1.18 -4.03
N VAL A 55 -8.69 -0.09 -4.42
CA VAL A 55 -9.14 -0.53 -5.75
C VAL A 55 -10.58 -0.08 -6.01
N GLU A 56 -11.49 -0.28 -5.06
CA GLU A 56 -12.88 0.16 -5.16
C GLU A 56 -13.01 1.69 -5.28
N PHE A 57 -12.17 2.43 -4.55
CA PHE A 57 -12.11 3.88 -4.66
C PHE A 57 -11.68 4.31 -6.07
N VAL A 58 -10.64 3.69 -6.63
CA VAL A 58 -10.16 3.98 -8.00
C VAL A 58 -11.25 3.67 -9.03
N ARG A 59 -11.90 2.49 -8.94
CA ARG A 59 -13.01 2.11 -9.84
C ARG A 59 -14.14 3.13 -9.84
N LYS A 60 -14.53 3.63 -8.66
CA LYS A 60 -15.59 4.62 -8.51
C LYS A 60 -15.16 6.04 -8.92
N ASN A 61 -13.86 6.31 -8.97
CA ASN A 61 -13.29 7.62 -9.25
C ASN A 61 -12.15 7.51 -10.29
N PRO A 62 -12.42 7.11 -11.54
CA PRO A 62 -11.39 6.85 -12.55
C PRO A 62 -10.55 8.09 -12.91
N ARG A 63 -11.03 9.30 -12.60
CA ARG A 63 -10.28 10.56 -12.78
C ARG A 63 -9.48 11.00 -11.55
N ALA A 64 -9.55 10.27 -10.44
CA ALA A 64 -8.82 10.62 -9.22
C ALA A 64 -7.30 10.45 -9.39
N PHE A 65 -6.90 9.53 -10.28
CA PHE A 65 -5.51 9.26 -10.62
C PHE A 65 -5.33 9.39 -12.14
N THR A 66 -4.12 9.74 -12.55
CA THR A 66 -3.74 9.77 -13.96
C THR A 66 -2.40 9.06 -14.05
N ASN A 67 -2.43 7.75 -14.30
CA ASN A 67 -1.26 6.86 -14.27
C ASN A 67 -0.54 6.85 -12.91
N ALA A 68 -1.26 6.57 -11.81
CA ALA A 68 -0.61 6.32 -10.53
C ALA A 68 0.25 5.04 -10.60
N ASP A 69 1.43 5.07 -10.00
CA ASP A 69 2.34 3.92 -9.97
C ASP A 69 2.13 3.14 -8.67
N VAL A 70 1.56 1.94 -8.74
CA VAL A 70 1.54 1.02 -7.59
C VAL A 70 2.82 0.20 -7.60
N ILE A 71 3.65 0.40 -6.58
CA ILE A 71 4.90 -0.33 -6.37
C ILE A 71 4.66 -1.48 -5.41
N HIS A 72 4.98 -2.68 -5.89
CA HIS A 72 4.96 -3.90 -5.09
C HIS A 72 6.30 -4.62 -5.21
N VAL A 73 6.93 -4.94 -4.07
CA VAL A 73 8.19 -5.71 -4.10
C VAL A 73 7.90 -7.19 -4.33
N TYR A 74 6.98 -7.76 -3.57
CA TYR A 74 6.53 -9.14 -3.70
C TYR A 74 5.09 -9.27 -3.16
N SER A 75 4.21 -10.00 -3.83
CA SER A 75 2.81 -10.17 -3.44
C SER A 75 2.44 -11.65 -3.37
N LEU A 76 1.81 -12.05 -2.27
CA LEU A 76 1.18 -13.35 -2.11
C LEU A 76 -0.34 -13.23 -2.37
N GLY A 77 -0.89 -14.16 -3.15
CA GLY A 77 -2.28 -14.14 -3.60
C GLY A 77 -2.56 -13.15 -4.74
N VAL A 78 -3.83 -12.89 -5.02
CA VAL A 78 -4.28 -12.08 -6.18
C VAL A 78 -3.76 -10.63 -6.06
N ALA A 79 -3.36 -10.07 -7.20
CA ALA A 79 -3.01 -8.66 -7.37
C ALA A 79 -4.23 -7.93 -7.97
N PRO A 80 -5.04 -7.23 -7.16
CA PRO A 80 -6.33 -6.69 -7.60
C PRO A 80 -6.21 -5.45 -8.52
N PHE A 81 -4.99 -4.98 -8.75
CA PHE A 81 -4.67 -3.87 -9.66
C PHE A 81 -4.51 -4.31 -11.12
N ILE A 82 -4.51 -5.62 -11.37
CA ILE A 82 -4.40 -6.24 -12.69
C ILE A 82 -5.82 -6.53 -13.20
N ASP A 83 -6.63 -5.49 -13.24
CA ASP A 83 -7.95 -5.50 -13.87
C ASP A 83 -7.84 -4.58 -15.09
N GLU A 84 -8.23 -5.06 -16.27
CA GLU A 84 -8.13 -4.33 -17.53
C GLU A 84 -8.76 -2.93 -17.44
N ASN A 85 -9.80 -2.77 -16.61
CA ASN A 85 -10.51 -1.50 -16.42
C ASN A 85 -9.72 -0.45 -15.64
N LEU A 86 -8.58 -0.81 -15.04
CA LEU A 86 -7.77 0.07 -14.20
C LEU A 86 -6.45 0.49 -14.85
N GLN A 87 -6.05 -0.13 -15.97
CA GLN A 87 -4.73 0.09 -16.59
C GLN A 87 -4.45 1.54 -17.01
N ASN A 88 -5.50 2.28 -17.41
CA ASN A 88 -5.39 3.70 -17.78
C ASN A 88 -5.36 4.65 -16.56
N THR A 89 -5.56 4.11 -15.36
CA THR A 89 -5.66 4.89 -14.11
C THR A 89 -4.48 4.58 -13.17
N VAL A 90 -4.09 3.30 -13.11
CA VAL A 90 -3.03 2.79 -12.23
C VAL A 90 -2.15 1.82 -13.02
N ARG A 91 -0.83 2.03 -13.02
CA ARG A 91 0.14 1.04 -13.50
C ARG A 91 0.71 0.24 -12.35
N TYR A 92 0.76 -1.07 -12.53
CA TYR A 92 1.34 -1.99 -11.56
C TYR A 92 2.81 -2.24 -11.88
N ASN A 93 3.69 -1.75 -11.01
CA ASN A 93 5.14 -1.91 -11.10
C ASN A 93 5.61 -2.92 -10.06
N CYS A 94 6.21 -4.02 -10.53
CA CYS A 94 6.74 -5.06 -9.64
C CYS A 94 8.27 -5.19 -9.72
N PHE A 95 8.92 -5.37 -8.57
CA PHE A 95 10.35 -5.71 -8.52
C PHE A 95 10.60 -7.21 -8.59
N PHE A 96 9.57 -8.03 -8.37
CA PHE A 96 9.61 -9.49 -8.54
C PHE A 96 8.35 -9.99 -9.23
N ILE A 97 8.56 -10.85 -10.21
CA ILE A 97 7.47 -11.55 -10.92
C ILE A 97 7.09 -12.80 -10.13
N GLY A 98 5.86 -12.83 -9.62
CA GLY A 98 5.26 -13.99 -8.98
C GLY A 98 4.09 -14.54 -9.80
N ASN A 99 3.44 -15.60 -9.30
CA ASN A 99 2.24 -16.15 -9.94
C ASN A 99 1.14 -15.09 -10.15
N SER A 100 1.09 -14.08 -9.28
CA SER A 100 0.09 -13.02 -9.33
C SER A 100 0.39 -11.89 -10.32
N SER A 101 1.59 -11.80 -10.88
CA SER A 101 1.97 -10.73 -11.83
C SER A 101 2.51 -11.24 -13.16
N ARG A 102 2.89 -12.52 -13.25
CA ARG A 102 3.53 -13.11 -14.44
C ARG A 102 2.72 -12.94 -15.72
N GLU A 103 1.42 -13.24 -15.68
CA GLU A 103 0.55 -13.13 -16.84
C GLU A 103 0.41 -11.67 -17.31
N ALA A 104 0.18 -10.76 -16.38
CA ALA A 104 0.06 -9.33 -16.66
C ALA A 104 1.33 -8.74 -17.29
N VAL A 105 2.50 -9.10 -16.76
CA VAL A 105 3.78 -8.67 -17.32
C VAL A 105 3.95 -9.22 -18.73
N ASN A 106 3.61 -10.49 -18.97
CA ASN A 106 3.70 -11.09 -20.30
C ASN A 106 2.74 -10.44 -21.32
N LYS A 107 1.59 -9.93 -20.86
CA LYS A 107 0.62 -9.20 -21.69
C LYS A 107 0.92 -7.71 -21.86
N GLY A 108 1.95 -7.18 -21.16
CA GLY A 108 2.28 -5.74 -21.16
C GLY A 108 1.35 -4.87 -20.30
N GLU A 109 0.56 -5.50 -19.42
CA GLU A 109 -0.42 -4.85 -18.54
C GLU A 109 0.20 -4.43 -17.21
N ALA A 110 1.38 -4.95 -16.90
CA ALA A 110 2.18 -4.62 -15.73
C ALA A 110 3.65 -4.47 -16.12
N ASP A 111 4.34 -3.60 -15.39
CA ASP A 111 5.75 -3.30 -15.59
C ASP A 111 6.60 -4.10 -14.59
N TYR A 112 7.75 -4.59 -15.06
CA TYR A 112 8.74 -5.29 -14.25
C TYR A 112 10.04 -4.51 -14.22
N VAL A 113 10.51 -4.17 -13.02
CA VAL A 113 11.78 -3.47 -12.82
C VAL A 113 12.79 -4.46 -12.23
N PRO A 114 13.70 -5.02 -13.05
CA PRO A 114 14.64 -6.03 -12.58
C PRO A 114 15.69 -5.43 -11.64
N MET A 115 15.76 -5.97 -10.41
CA MET A 115 16.80 -5.60 -9.44
C MET A 115 16.97 -6.64 -8.34
N PHE A 116 18.08 -6.57 -7.60
CA PHE A 116 18.25 -7.34 -6.37
C PHE A 116 17.30 -6.84 -5.28
N PHE A 117 16.67 -7.78 -4.55
CA PHE A 117 15.76 -7.45 -3.44
C PHE A 117 16.43 -6.57 -2.37
N SER A 118 17.70 -6.86 -2.06
CA SER A 118 18.51 -6.07 -1.11
C SER A 118 18.78 -4.63 -1.56
N GLY A 119 18.62 -4.33 -2.87
CA GLY A 119 18.78 -2.99 -3.41
C GLY A 119 17.54 -2.11 -3.25
N VAL A 120 16.36 -2.70 -3.02
CA VAL A 120 15.08 -1.97 -2.95
C VAL A 120 15.09 -0.87 -1.88
N PRO A 121 15.56 -1.11 -0.63
CA PRO A 121 15.63 -0.06 0.38
C PRO A 121 16.49 1.13 -0.04
N GLN A 122 17.60 0.89 -0.75
CA GLN A 122 18.50 1.96 -1.20
C GLN A 122 17.84 2.87 -2.26
N LEU A 123 16.96 2.33 -3.11
CA LEU A 123 16.21 3.15 -4.08
C LEU A 123 15.34 4.20 -3.40
N PHE A 124 14.67 3.81 -2.32
CA PHE A 124 13.82 4.71 -1.56
C PHE A 124 14.64 5.69 -0.72
N GLN A 125 15.67 5.21 -0.02
CA GLN A 125 16.55 6.05 0.82
C GLN A 125 17.29 7.12 0.01
N ARG A 126 17.72 6.80 -1.22
CA ARG A 126 18.39 7.75 -2.12
C ARG A 126 17.41 8.64 -2.90
N GLY A 127 16.10 8.43 -2.75
CA GLY A 127 15.08 9.18 -3.46
C GLY A 127 15.06 8.96 -4.99
N ILE A 128 15.69 7.87 -5.45
CA ILE A 128 15.65 7.45 -6.87
C ILE A 128 14.20 7.11 -7.25
N VAL A 129 13.52 6.42 -6.33
CA VAL A 129 12.10 6.13 -6.40
C VAL A 129 11.42 6.83 -5.22
N LYS A 130 10.78 7.97 -5.47
CA LYS A 130 10.06 8.73 -4.44
C LYS A 130 8.67 8.13 -4.21
N ILE A 131 8.34 7.80 -2.97
CA ILE A 131 7.03 7.26 -2.61
C ILE A 131 6.16 8.40 -2.09
N ASP A 132 4.98 8.60 -2.69
CA ASP A 132 4.02 9.62 -2.28
C ASP A 132 3.07 9.12 -1.20
N ALA A 133 2.76 7.82 -1.21
CA ALA A 133 1.93 7.16 -0.20
C ALA A 133 2.38 5.73 0.05
N ALA A 134 2.26 5.27 1.31
CA ALA A 134 2.50 3.89 1.69
C ALA A 134 1.26 3.29 2.35
N LEU A 135 0.77 2.17 1.82
CA LEU A 135 -0.30 1.38 2.42
C LEU A 135 0.34 0.26 3.25
N VAL A 136 0.29 0.41 4.57
CA VAL A 136 0.94 -0.51 5.52
C VAL A 136 -0.06 -1.01 6.56
N GLN A 137 0.15 -2.24 7.04
CA GLN A 137 -0.53 -2.76 8.22
C GLN A 137 0.42 -2.78 9.41
N THR A 138 -0.07 -2.42 10.59
CA THR A 138 0.70 -2.48 11.83
C THR A 138 -0.03 -3.28 12.90
N SER A 139 0.67 -3.61 13.98
CA SER A 139 0.04 -4.01 15.23
C SER A 139 -0.77 -2.85 15.85
N MET A 140 -1.58 -3.19 16.85
CA MET A 140 -2.06 -2.21 17.82
C MET A 140 -0.87 -1.55 18.56
N PRO A 141 -1.04 -0.32 19.08
CA PRO A 141 0.00 0.33 19.86
C PRO A 141 0.29 -0.43 21.17
N ASP A 142 1.55 -0.44 21.56
CA ASP A 142 2.00 -0.91 22.88
C ASP A 142 1.84 0.18 23.96
N HIS A 143 2.33 -0.10 25.18
CA HIS A 143 2.27 0.83 26.31
C HIS A 143 2.99 2.17 26.08
N ASN A 144 3.96 2.22 25.17
CA ASN A 144 4.68 3.43 24.79
C ASN A 144 4.04 4.14 23.58
N GLY A 145 2.94 3.61 23.04
CA GLY A 145 2.31 4.11 21.83
C GLY A 145 3.02 3.69 20.55
N MET A 146 3.95 2.74 20.62
CA MET A 146 4.71 2.24 19.46
C MET A 146 3.95 1.11 18.79
N MET A 147 4.01 1.06 17.45
CA MET A 147 3.42 -0.01 16.64
C MET A 147 4.53 -0.80 15.94
N SER A 148 4.25 -2.06 15.64
CA SER A 148 5.15 -2.93 14.88
C SER A 148 4.63 -3.18 13.47
N LEU A 149 5.53 -3.22 12.48
CA LEU A 149 5.24 -3.69 11.11
C LEU A 149 5.11 -5.22 11.03
N GLY A 150 5.45 -5.93 12.11
CA GLY A 150 5.29 -7.36 12.26
C GLY A 150 6.15 -8.17 11.29
N ILE A 151 5.51 -8.71 10.28
CA ILE A 151 6.04 -9.71 9.33
C ILE A 151 6.48 -9.09 7.99
N SER A 152 6.70 -7.77 7.95
CA SER A 152 7.23 -7.05 6.79
C SER A 152 8.74 -7.15 6.71
#